data_AF-A0A7Y2C2Y6-F1
#
_entry.id   AF-A0A7Y2C2Y6-F1
#
_cell.length_a   1.000
_cell.length_b   1.000
_cell.length_c   1.000
_cell.angle_alpha   90.00
_cell.angle_beta   90.00
_cell.angle_gamma   90.00
#
_symmetry.space_group_name_H-M   'P 1'
#
loop_
_entity.id
_entity.type
_entity.pdbx_description
1 polymer ?
#
loop_
_entity_poly.entity_id
_entity_poly.type
_entity_poly.pdbx_seq_one_letter_code
_entity_poly.pdbx_strand_id
1 'polypeptide(L)'
;SDQDWQIDFGRSNQFIYTENIYAGYLSADYAKDKFSVNAGLRYEYTDAAGYSVTLDSTTLQDYGNFFPSLGVSGPVTDKLGWSASYSYRINRPNYRSLNPFIIYLDPLTYQRGNPFLTPEFIHTGKVSLSYEGQPFFNLEYQHTNDAIELVTEQDDATGATFAYDTNFDQMKRYGGSMFFPLSFIPKTDGFGGVMAFYNEYSSEYLNAQFEQGKWNVVAFINAQLELPWEVKGEVNFWWVSGGQEGLIQYDPMYGTSFGLQRNFLNDQLEVGIEWDDPIVKYWQGEILYQNMDLNIESRWDVRELSINLKYKFGNRYMKNRENRRRASSDLEKRANSGN
;
A
#
# COMPACT_ATOMS: atom_id res chain seq x y z
N SER A 1 -4.86 -3.50 51.67
CA SER A 1 -5.65 -4.45 50.88
C SER A 1 -5.19 -4.28 49.45
N ASP A 2 -4.04 -4.87 49.16
CA ASP A 2 -3.47 -4.85 47.82
C ASP A 2 -4.32 -5.80 46.97
N GLN A 3 -5.10 -5.23 46.05
CA GLN A 3 -5.80 -6.04 45.06
C GLN A 3 -4.74 -6.61 44.12
N ASP A 4 -4.45 -7.90 44.28
CA ASP A 4 -3.68 -8.66 43.30
C ASP A 4 -4.40 -8.56 41.96
N TRP A 5 -3.72 -7.96 40.97
CA TRP A 5 -4.16 -8.00 39.59
C TRP A 5 -4.16 -9.45 39.13
N GLN A 6 -5.35 -10.04 39.02
CA GLN A 6 -5.52 -11.37 38.47
C GLN A 6 -5.52 -11.26 36.94
N ILE A 7 -4.61 -11.96 36.28
CA ILE A 7 -4.58 -12.06 34.82
C ILE A 7 -5.88 -12.75 34.39
N ASP A 8 -6.75 -12.02 33.68
CA ASP A 8 -7.92 -12.59 33.03
C ASP A 8 -7.44 -13.31 31.77
N PHE A 9 -7.32 -14.64 31.85
CA PHE A 9 -6.90 -15.49 30.73
C PHE A 9 -7.88 -15.43 29.53
N GLY A 10 -9.11 -14.93 29.71
CA GLY A 10 -10.05 -14.67 28.61
C GLY A 10 -9.82 -13.33 27.90
N ARG A 11 -8.97 -12.46 28.46
CA ARG A 11 -8.64 -11.11 27.92
C ARG A 11 -7.14 -10.84 27.83
N SER A 12 -6.31 -11.85 28.10
CA SER A 12 -4.84 -11.77 28.08
C SER A 12 -4.30 -12.86 27.16
N ASN A 13 -3.43 -12.51 26.22
CA ASN A 13 -2.75 -13.48 25.38
C ASN A 13 -1.24 -13.27 25.39
N GLN A 14 -0.52 -14.38 25.48
CA GLN A 14 0.91 -14.45 25.29
C GLN A 14 1.18 -15.38 24.10
N PHE A 15 1.61 -14.79 22.99
CA PHE A 15 2.07 -15.51 21.81
C PHE A 15 3.58 -15.31 21.68
N ILE A 16 4.34 -16.40 21.66
CA ILE A 16 5.79 -16.38 21.55
C ILE A 16 6.14 -16.85 20.15
N TYR A 17 6.67 -15.94 19.33
CA TYR A 17 7.06 -16.24 17.96
C TYR A 17 8.56 -16.04 17.79
N THR A 18 9.24 -17.06 17.30
CA THR A 18 10.67 -17.03 16.97
C THR A 18 10.85 -17.42 15.51
N GLU A 19 11.54 -16.60 14.72
CA GLU A 19 11.83 -16.86 13.32
C GLU A 19 13.33 -16.62 13.05
N ASN A 20 14.00 -17.64 12.53
CA ASN A 20 15.38 -17.58 12.07
C ASN A 20 15.39 -17.71 10.54
N ILE A 21 15.97 -16.74 9.84
CA ILE A 21 16.08 -16.76 8.38
C ILE A 21 17.56 -16.73 8.00
N TYR A 22 17.99 -17.74 7.25
CA TYR A 22 19.32 -17.86 6.69
C TYR A 22 19.24 -17.62 5.18
N ALA A 23 19.98 -16.64 4.67
CA ALA A 23 19.88 -16.25 3.27
C ALA A 23 21.25 -16.10 2.59
N GLY A 24 21.32 -16.57 1.34
CA GLY A 24 22.47 -16.41 0.45
C GLY A 24 22.05 -15.70 -0.84
N TYR A 25 22.90 -14.81 -1.35
CA TYR A 25 22.59 -13.96 -2.49
C TYR A 25 23.68 -14.03 -3.55
N LEU A 26 23.26 -14.11 -4.81
CA LEU A 26 24.11 -13.95 -5.99
C LEU A 26 23.45 -12.88 -6.87
N SER A 27 24.22 -11.90 -7.33
CA SER A 27 23.76 -10.92 -8.31
C SER A 27 24.83 -10.67 -9.37
N ALA A 28 24.39 -10.42 -10.59
CA ALA A 28 25.24 -10.06 -11.71
C ALA A 28 24.56 -8.96 -12.53
N ASP A 29 25.31 -7.90 -12.79
CA ASP A 29 24.90 -6.79 -13.62
C ASP A 29 25.77 -6.73 -14.86
N TYR A 30 25.13 -6.58 -16.01
CA TYR A 30 25.79 -6.45 -17.29
C TYR A 30 25.19 -5.27 -18.04
N ALA A 31 26.04 -4.27 -18.33
CA ALA A 31 25.67 -3.14 -19.17
C ALA A 31 26.63 -3.07 -20.34
N LYS A 32 26.09 -3.11 -21.56
CA LYS A 32 26.86 -2.89 -22.79
C LYS A 32 26.03 -2.15 -23.82
N ASP A 33 26.64 -1.13 -24.42
CA ASP A 33 26.03 -0.26 -25.41
C ASP A 33 24.71 0.34 -24.90
N LYS A 34 23.58 -0.13 -25.45
CA LYS A 34 22.22 0.31 -25.15
C LYS A 34 21.42 -0.73 -24.36
N PHE A 35 22.05 -1.74 -23.78
CA PHE A 35 21.34 -2.77 -23.04
C PHE A 35 21.94 -2.93 -21.65
N SER A 36 21.06 -2.96 -20.66
CA SER A 36 21.36 -3.29 -19.27
C SER A 36 20.59 -4.55 -18.90
N VAL A 37 21.27 -5.48 -18.26
CA VAL A 37 20.71 -6.72 -17.74
C VAL A 37 21.14 -6.85 -16.29
N ASN A 38 20.19 -7.08 -15.39
CA ASN A 38 20.45 -7.41 -13.99
C ASN A 38 19.82 -8.77 -13.69
N ALA A 39 20.61 -9.70 -13.18
CA ALA A 39 20.14 -11.02 -12.78
C ALA A 39 20.52 -11.27 -11.31
N GLY A 40 19.59 -11.83 -10.56
CA GLY A 40 19.78 -12.16 -9.16
C GLY A 40 19.21 -13.52 -8.82
N LEU A 41 19.82 -14.19 -7.84
CA LEU A 41 19.30 -15.39 -7.22
C LEU A 41 19.54 -15.30 -5.72
N ARG A 42 18.46 -15.39 -4.95
CA ARG A 42 18.51 -15.50 -3.50
C ARG A 42 18.03 -16.89 -3.09
N TYR A 43 18.72 -17.53 -2.17
CA TYR A 43 18.21 -18.70 -1.46
C TYR A 43 17.91 -18.29 -0.03
N GLU A 44 16.73 -18.62 0.50
CA GLU A 44 16.43 -18.46 1.93
C GLU A 44 15.98 -19.80 2.52
N TYR A 45 16.45 -20.08 3.73
CA TYR A 45 15.94 -21.13 4.61
C TYR A 45 15.37 -20.46 5.87
N THR A 46 14.09 -20.69 6.15
CA THR A 46 13.40 -20.22 7.34
C THR A 46 13.20 -21.38 8.30
N ASP A 47 13.42 -21.13 9.60
CA ASP A 47 13.08 -21.98 10.73
C ASP A 47 12.27 -21.13 11.72
N ALA A 48 10.99 -21.42 11.87
CA ALA A 48 10.06 -20.63 12.66
C ALA A 48 9.23 -21.48 13.63
N ALA A 49 8.96 -20.93 14.80
CA ALA A 49 8.11 -21.51 15.83
C ALA A 49 7.19 -20.45 16.45
N GLY A 50 5.90 -20.71 16.48
CA GLY A 50 4.89 -19.89 17.15
C GLY A 50 4.21 -20.68 18.25
N TYR A 51 4.40 -20.29 19.51
CA TYR A 51 3.74 -20.87 20.67
C TYR A 51 2.69 -19.91 21.23
N SER A 52 1.41 -20.32 21.16
CA SER A 52 0.31 -19.64 21.84
C SER A 52 0.15 -20.22 23.24
N VAL A 53 0.50 -19.44 24.27
CA VAL A 53 0.34 -19.83 25.68
C VAL A 53 -1.15 -19.98 26.01
N THR A 54 -2.00 -19.11 25.46
CA THR A 54 -3.45 -19.13 25.73
C THR A 54 -4.15 -20.33 25.09
N LEU A 55 -3.70 -20.78 23.92
CA LEU A 55 -4.25 -21.97 23.25
C LEU A 55 -3.49 -23.27 23.58
N ASP A 56 -2.38 -23.15 24.32
CA ASP A 56 -1.38 -24.20 24.53
C ASP A 56 -1.03 -24.96 23.23
N SER A 57 -0.72 -24.20 22.18
CA SER A 57 -0.47 -24.75 20.83
C SER A 57 0.83 -24.19 20.25
N THR A 58 1.63 -25.08 19.64
CA THR A 58 2.87 -24.71 18.95
C THR A 58 2.74 -25.02 17.46
N THR A 59 2.92 -24.01 16.62
CA THR A 59 3.08 -24.15 15.17
C THR A 59 4.57 -24.09 14.83
N LEU A 60 5.09 -25.11 14.14
CA LEU A 60 6.44 -25.12 13.60
C LEU A 60 6.37 -24.98 12.08
N GLN A 61 7.26 -24.18 11.51
CA GLN A 61 7.39 -24.03 10.06
C GLN A 61 8.87 -23.98 9.69
N ASP A 62 9.29 -24.89 8.83
CA ASP A 62 10.61 -24.86 8.20
C ASP A 62 10.47 -25.00 6.68
N TYR A 63 11.15 -24.15 5.93
CA TYR A 63 11.09 -24.18 4.46
C TYR A 63 12.30 -23.49 3.83
N GLY A 64 12.71 -24.00 2.66
CA GLY A 64 13.81 -23.45 1.87
C GLY A 64 13.37 -23.14 0.44
N ASN A 65 13.61 -21.92 -0.03
CA ASN A 65 13.15 -21.46 -1.34
C ASN A 65 14.22 -20.66 -2.09
N PHE A 66 14.20 -20.76 -3.42
CA PHE A 66 14.98 -19.92 -4.33
C PHE A 66 14.12 -18.79 -4.87
N PHE A 67 14.68 -17.59 -4.93
CA PHE A 67 14.04 -16.35 -5.37
C PHE A 67 14.86 -15.73 -6.50
N PRO A 68 14.66 -16.16 -7.75
CA PRO A 68 15.28 -15.54 -8.92
C PRO A 68 14.69 -14.17 -9.21
N SER A 69 15.52 -13.30 -9.79
CA SER A 69 15.12 -12.03 -10.38
C SER A 69 15.88 -11.79 -11.67
N LEU A 70 15.21 -11.19 -12.65
CA LEU A 70 15.80 -10.80 -13.93
C LEU A 70 15.20 -9.48 -14.36
N GLY A 71 16.03 -8.54 -14.77
CA GLY A 71 15.63 -7.29 -15.40
C GLY A 71 16.45 -7.05 -16.65
N VAL A 72 15.80 -6.54 -17.69
CA VAL A 72 16.42 -6.10 -18.93
C VAL A 72 15.86 -4.74 -19.27
N SER A 73 16.71 -3.82 -19.71
CA SER A 73 16.29 -2.49 -20.14
C SER A 73 17.19 -1.93 -21.22
N GLY A 74 16.68 -0.93 -21.93
CA GLY A 74 17.45 -0.19 -22.93
C GLY A 74 16.67 0.97 -23.55
N PRO A 75 17.34 1.94 -24.18
CA PRO A 75 16.68 2.94 -25.01
C PRO A 75 16.07 2.31 -26.28
N VAL A 76 14.86 2.76 -26.61
CA VAL A 76 14.26 2.67 -27.95
C VAL A 76 14.74 3.87 -28.79
N THR A 77 14.77 5.06 -28.19
CA THR A 77 15.32 6.31 -28.74
C THR A 77 16.10 7.05 -27.64
N ASP A 78 16.63 8.25 -27.93
CA ASP A 78 17.32 9.05 -26.91
C ASP A 78 16.41 9.50 -25.76
N LYS A 79 15.08 9.49 -26.00
CA LYS A 79 14.07 9.87 -25.00
C LYS A 79 13.19 8.71 -24.58
N LEU A 80 12.94 7.73 -25.44
CA LEU A 80 12.07 6.60 -25.14
C LEU A 80 12.92 5.41 -24.69
N GLY A 81 12.64 4.86 -23.51
CA GLY A 81 13.25 3.64 -23.00
C GLY A 81 12.23 2.56 -22.72
N TRP A 82 12.69 1.32 -22.64
CA TRP A 82 11.87 0.17 -22.24
C TRP A 82 12.58 -0.62 -21.14
N SER A 83 11.79 -1.32 -20.33
CA SER A 83 12.30 -2.36 -19.45
C SER A 83 11.32 -3.54 -19.36
N ALA A 84 11.87 -4.71 -19.11
CA ALA A 84 11.12 -5.91 -18.76
C ALA A 84 11.77 -6.51 -17.51
N SER A 85 10.95 -7.04 -16.61
CA SER A 85 11.44 -7.65 -15.38
C SER A 85 10.58 -8.83 -14.97
N TYR A 86 11.24 -9.76 -14.28
CA TYR A 86 10.65 -10.88 -13.59
C TYR A 86 11.23 -10.94 -12.18
N SER A 87 10.38 -11.22 -11.20
CA SER A 87 10.83 -11.52 -9.84
C SER A 87 9.94 -12.55 -9.18
N TYR A 88 10.56 -13.41 -8.37
CA TYR A 88 9.85 -14.25 -7.42
C TYR A 88 10.14 -13.77 -5.99
N ARG A 89 9.08 -13.54 -5.20
CA ARG A 89 9.15 -12.96 -3.86
C ARG A 89 8.35 -13.80 -2.87
N ILE A 90 8.70 -13.67 -1.61
CA ILE A 90 7.96 -14.21 -0.46
C ILE A 90 7.49 -13.02 0.37
N ASN A 91 6.24 -13.04 0.81
CA ASN A 91 5.73 -12.13 1.83
C ASN A 91 5.25 -12.96 3.02
N ARG A 92 5.69 -12.57 4.22
CA ARG A 92 5.49 -13.36 5.45
C ARG A 92 4.37 -12.71 6.26
N PRO A 93 3.50 -13.51 6.92
CA PRO A 93 2.49 -12.98 7.82
C PRO A 93 3.17 -12.16 8.91
N ASN A 94 2.62 -10.99 9.22
CA ASN A 94 3.12 -10.21 10.34
C ASN A 94 2.68 -10.87 11.66
N TYR A 95 3.35 -10.51 12.76
CA TYR A 95 3.04 -11.07 14.08
C TYR A 95 1.58 -10.86 14.51
N ARG A 96 0.94 -9.75 14.14
CA ARG A 96 -0.47 -9.50 14.50
C ARG A 96 -1.41 -10.46 13.78
N SER A 97 -1.13 -10.74 12.51
CA SER A 97 -1.87 -11.72 11.70
C SER A 97 -1.72 -13.13 12.26
N LEU A 98 -0.60 -13.49 12.88
CA LEU A 98 -0.39 -14.80 13.51
C LEU A 98 -0.98 -14.89 14.92
N ASN A 99 -1.00 -13.78 15.65
CA ASN A 99 -1.37 -13.75 17.06
C ASN A 99 -2.88 -14.01 17.22
N PRO A 100 -3.30 -15.13 17.85
CA PRO A 100 -4.72 -15.49 17.95
C PRO A 100 -5.51 -14.64 18.96
N PHE A 101 -4.94 -13.52 19.41
CA PHE A 101 -5.60 -12.62 20.35
C PHE A 101 -6.85 -12.00 19.72
N ILE A 102 -7.95 -12.04 20.47
CA ILE A 102 -9.21 -11.46 20.05
C ILE A 102 -9.25 -9.98 20.42
N ILE A 103 -9.44 -9.13 19.41
CA ILE A 103 -9.66 -7.70 19.55
C ILE A 103 -11.13 -7.41 19.23
N TYR A 104 -11.92 -7.08 20.25
CA TYR A 104 -13.33 -6.72 20.06
C TYR A 104 -13.45 -5.29 19.51
N LEU A 105 -14.18 -5.14 18.41
CA LEU A 105 -14.65 -3.84 17.90
C LEU A 105 -15.96 -3.46 18.60
N ASP A 106 -16.87 -4.42 18.74
CA ASP A 106 -18.12 -4.33 19.49
C ASP A 106 -18.51 -5.73 20.05
N PRO A 107 -19.60 -5.88 20.84
CA PRO A 107 -19.97 -7.16 21.43
C PRO A 107 -20.22 -8.31 20.45
N LEU A 108 -20.53 -8.02 19.20
CA LEU A 108 -20.81 -8.99 18.14
C LEU A 108 -19.79 -8.92 16.99
N THR A 109 -18.80 -8.04 17.06
CA THR A 109 -17.76 -7.91 16.02
C THR A 109 -16.38 -7.94 16.62
N TYR A 110 -15.52 -8.87 16.17
CA TYR A 110 -14.15 -8.96 16.66
C TYR A 110 -13.14 -9.31 15.56
N GLN A 111 -11.85 -9.09 15.82
CA GLN A 111 -10.75 -9.53 14.98
C GLN A 111 -9.91 -10.56 15.71
N ARG A 112 -9.36 -11.53 15.00
CA ARG A 112 -8.39 -12.49 15.55
C ARG A 112 -7.30 -12.78 14.53
N GLY A 113 -6.11 -13.12 14.99
CA GLY A 113 -5.09 -13.69 14.11
C GLY A 113 -5.30 -15.19 13.89
N ASN A 114 -4.54 -15.72 12.93
CA ASN A 114 -4.49 -17.10 12.53
C ASN A 114 -3.05 -17.64 12.66
N PRO A 115 -2.76 -18.45 13.70
CA PRO A 115 -1.43 -19.03 13.92
C PRO A 115 -0.98 -20.03 12.84
N PHE A 116 -1.87 -20.41 11.92
CA PHE A 116 -1.61 -21.38 10.86
C PHE A 116 -1.29 -20.73 9.52
N LEU A 117 -1.23 -19.39 9.45
CA LEU A 117 -0.87 -18.71 8.21
C LEU A 117 0.49 -19.16 7.69
N THR A 118 0.53 -19.40 6.39
CA THR A 118 1.76 -19.61 5.65
C THR A 118 2.16 -18.32 4.92
N PRO A 119 3.45 -18.17 4.57
CA PRO A 119 3.88 -17.11 3.67
C PRO A 119 3.24 -17.23 2.29
N GLU A 120 2.98 -16.09 1.67
CA GLU A 120 2.56 -16.03 0.28
C GLU A 120 3.77 -15.91 -0.67
N PHE A 121 3.63 -16.50 -1.85
CA PHE A 121 4.69 -16.60 -2.85
C PHE A 121 4.27 -15.96 -4.16
N ILE A 122 4.96 -14.88 -4.54
CA ILE A 122 4.52 -13.97 -5.60
C ILE A 122 5.48 -14.02 -6.78
N HIS A 123 5.02 -14.49 -7.92
CA HIS A 123 5.65 -14.24 -9.22
C HIS A 123 5.16 -12.92 -9.78
N THR A 124 6.05 -12.07 -10.28
CA THR A 124 5.70 -10.82 -10.95
C THR A 124 6.48 -10.70 -12.24
N GLY A 125 5.77 -10.53 -13.36
CA GLY A 125 6.31 -10.13 -14.64
C GLY A 125 5.84 -8.73 -15.00
N LYS A 126 6.74 -7.84 -15.40
CA LYS A 126 6.41 -6.44 -15.70
C LYS A 126 7.16 -5.95 -16.93
N VAL A 127 6.46 -5.26 -17.81
CA VAL A 127 7.02 -4.52 -18.95
C VAL A 127 6.66 -3.06 -18.80
N SER A 128 7.64 -2.17 -19.01
CA SER A 128 7.48 -0.74 -18.83
C SER A 128 8.06 0.03 -20.00
N LEU A 129 7.40 1.14 -20.36
CA LEU A 129 7.95 2.17 -21.23
C LEU A 129 8.19 3.44 -20.40
N SER A 130 9.29 4.11 -20.72
CA SER A 130 9.71 5.35 -20.07
C SER A 130 10.00 6.43 -21.10
N TYR A 131 9.66 7.67 -20.76
CA TYR A 131 9.99 8.85 -21.55
C TYR A 131 10.89 9.76 -20.72
N GLU A 132 12.05 10.11 -21.25
CA GLU A 132 13.14 10.83 -20.57
C GLU A 132 13.49 10.21 -19.19
N GLY A 133 13.46 8.87 -19.13
CA GLY A 133 13.75 8.10 -17.92
C GLY A 133 12.57 7.96 -16.94
N GLN A 134 11.43 8.62 -17.18
CA GLN A 134 10.24 8.49 -16.34
C GLN A 134 9.28 7.42 -16.90
N PRO A 135 8.96 6.35 -16.15
CA PRO A 135 7.99 5.35 -16.57
C PRO A 135 6.60 5.97 -16.74
N PHE A 136 6.00 5.82 -17.92
CA PHE A 136 4.66 6.35 -18.21
C PHE A 136 3.67 5.27 -18.62
N PHE A 137 4.14 4.07 -18.97
CA PHE A 137 3.27 2.95 -19.33
C PHE A 137 3.83 1.66 -18.75
N ASN A 138 2.97 0.85 -18.13
CA ASN A 138 3.35 -0.44 -17.57
C ASN A 138 2.28 -1.49 -17.91
N LEU A 139 2.72 -2.71 -18.17
CA LEU A 139 1.91 -3.92 -18.15
C LEU A 139 2.51 -4.86 -17.10
N GLU A 140 1.66 -5.47 -16.29
CA GLU A 140 2.07 -6.28 -15.17
C GLU A 140 1.17 -7.53 -15.05
N TYR A 141 1.79 -8.66 -14.72
CA TYR A 141 1.15 -9.91 -14.35
C TYR A 141 1.75 -10.38 -13.03
N GLN A 142 0.89 -10.67 -12.07
CA GLN A 142 1.25 -11.24 -10.78
C GLN A 142 0.47 -12.53 -10.58
N HIS A 143 1.17 -13.53 -10.05
CA HIS A 143 0.58 -14.78 -9.62
C HIS A 143 1.11 -15.09 -8.23
N THR A 144 0.19 -15.09 -7.27
CA THR A 144 0.44 -15.34 -5.86
C THR A 144 -0.12 -16.71 -5.53
N ASN A 145 0.71 -17.56 -4.91
CA ASN A 145 0.26 -18.77 -4.24
C ASN A 145 0.17 -18.49 -2.74
N ASP A 146 -0.78 -19.15 -2.07
CA ASP A 146 -1.04 -18.99 -0.64
C ASP A 146 -1.32 -17.52 -0.26
N ALA A 147 -2.09 -16.82 -1.09
CA ALA A 147 -2.37 -15.38 -0.94
C ALA A 147 -3.00 -15.08 0.42
N ILE A 148 -2.41 -14.15 1.18
CA ILE A 148 -2.92 -13.81 2.52
C ILE A 148 -4.04 -12.79 2.35
N GLU A 149 -5.27 -13.21 2.60
CA GLU A 149 -6.47 -12.38 2.44
C GLU A 149 -7.19 -12.22 3.79
N LEU A 150 -7.61 -10.98 4.08
CA LEU A 150 -8.48 -10.70 5.21
C LEU A 150 -9.90 -11.14 4.86
N VAL A 151 -10.40 -12.13 5.58
CA VAL A 151 -11.78 -12.63 5.42
C VAL A 151 -12.61 -12.20 6.62
N THR A 152 -13.91 -12.03 6.39
CA THR A 152 -14.90 -11.81 7.44
C THR A 152 -15.85 -13.00 7.44
N GLU A 153 -16.02 -13.62 8.60
CA GLU A 153 -16.87 -14.78 8.84
C GLU A 153 -17.93 -14.48 9.90
N GLN A 154 -18.95 -15.32 9.97
CA GLN A 154 -19.95 -15.30 11.03
C GLN A 154 -19.94 -16.64 11.79
N ASP A 155 -19.94 -16.57 13.11
CA ASP A 155 -20.16 -17.72 13.99
C ASP A 155 -21.67 -18.02 14.06
N ASP A 156 -22.10 -19.14 13.49
CA ASP A 156 -23.51 -19.53 13.41
C ASP A 156 -24.16 -19.76 14.79
N ALA A 157 -23.39 -20.09 15.82
CA ALA A 157 -23.91 -20.39 17.15
C ALA A 157 -24.17 -19.13 17.98
N THR A 158 -23.33 -18.11 17.82
CA THR A 158 -23.40 -16.85 18.58
C THR A 158 -23.95 -15.68 17.78
N GLY A 159 -23.95 -15.80 16.45
CA GLY A 159 -24.27 -14.72 15.52
C GLY A 159 -23.18 -13.65 15.42
N ALA A 160 -22.03 -13.82 16.08
CA ALA A 160 -20.95 -12.86 16.08
C ALA A 160 -20.15 -12.91 14.76
N THR A 161 -19.80 -11.75 14.24
CA THR A 161 -18.97 -11.56 13.06
C THR A 161 -17.51 -11.41 13.48
N PHE A 162 -16.60 -12.02 12.74
CA PHE A 162 -15.18 -11.84 12.99
C PHE A 162 -14.35 -11.77 11.72
N ALA A 163 -13.26 -10.99 11.78
CA ALA A 163 -12.31 -10.90 10.68
C ALA A 163 -10.94 -11.46 11.07
N TYR A 164 -10.31 -12.17 10.14
CA TYR A 164 -8.99 -12.75 10.33
C TYR A 164 -8.30 -12.98 8.97
N ASP A 165 -6.98 -13.06 8.97
CA ASP A 165 -6.21 -13.36 7.77
C ASP A 165 -6.19 -14.87 7.52
N THR A 166 -6.40 -15.29 6.26
CA THR A 166 -6.28 -16.69 5.84
C THR A 166 -5.56 -16.78 4.50
N ASN A 167 -4.98 -17.95 4.20
CA ASN A 167 -4.39 -18.21 2.88
C ASN A 167 -5.49 -18.66 1.91
N PHE A 168 -5.62 -17.95 0.79
CA PHE A 168 -6.32 -18.42 -0.41
C PHE A 168 -5.31 -19.14 -1.32
N ASP A 169 -5.74 -20.21 -1.99
CA ASP A 169 -4.84 -21.04 -2.79
C ASP A 169 -4.08 -20.21 -3.85
N GLN A 170 -4.81 -19.37 -4.59
CA GLN A 170 -4.25 -18.56 -5.66
C GLN A 170 -4.91 -17.18 -5.78
N MET A 171 -4.08 -16.17 -6.03
CA MET A 171 -4.50 -14.87 -6.55
C MET A 171 -3.73 -14.56 -7.84
N LYS A 172 -4.45 -14.19 -8.89
CA LYS A 172 -3.86 -13.66 -10.13
C LYS A 172 -4.27 -12.21 -10.28
N ARG A 173 -3.30 -11.37 -10.61
CA ARG A 173 -3.54 -9.96 -10.91
C ARG A 173 -2.86 -9.60 -12.21
N TYR A 174 -3.61 -9.10 -13.17
CA TYR A 174 -3.03 -8.64 -14.42
C TYR A 174 -3.65 -7.33 -14.87
N GLY A 175 -2.83 -6.49 -15.49
CA GLY A 175 -3.28 -5.17 -15.84
C GLY A 175 -2.15 -4.26 -16.25
N GLY A 176 -2.41 -2.97 -16.19
CA GLY A 176 -1.45 -1.97 -16.58
C GLY A 176 -1.80 -0.59 -16.07
N SER A 177 -0.85 0.31 -16.28
CA SER A 177 -0.97 1.71 -15.89
C SER A 177 -0.47 2.59 -17.01
N MET A 178 -1.13 3.71 -17.22
CA MET A 178 -0.67 4.81 -18.07
C MET A 178 -0.67 6.10 -17.26
N PHE A 179 0.41 6.85 -17.34
CA PHE A 179 0.59 8.15 -16.71
C PHE A 179 0.90 9.19 -17.78
N PHE A 180 0.43 10.41 -17.58
CA PHE A 180 0.66 11.50 -18.53
C PHE A 180 0.84 12.84 -17.79
N PRO A 181 1.76 13.69 -18.24
CA PRO A 181 1.88 15.04 -17.71
C PRO A 181 0.69 15.88 -18.20
N LEU A 182 0.31 16.92 -17.46
CA LEU A 182 -0.71 17.88 -17.88
C LEU A 182 -0.10 19.13 -18.51
N SER A 183 1.23 19.23 -18.58
CA SER A 183 1.98 20.37 -19.14
C SER A 183 1.72 20.65 -20.62
N PHE A 184 1.06 19.73 -21.33
CA PHE A 184 0.58 19.97 -22.70
C PHE A 184 -0.61 20.92 -22.77
N ILE A 185 -1.30 21.15 -21.64
CA ILE A 185 -2.39 22.12 -21.51
C ILE A 185 -1.78 23.47 -21.11
N PRO A 186 -2.03 24.56 -21.84
CA PRO A 186 -1.49 25.87 -21.50
C PRO A 186 -1.88 26.30 -20.09
N LYS A 187 -0.93 26.85 -19.32
CA LYS A 187 -1.14 27.32 -17.94
C LYS A 187 -1.56 26.22 -16.96
N THR A 188 -1.22 24.98 -17.27
CA THR A 188 -1.45 23.84 -16.41
C THR A 188 -0.14 23.09 -16.23
N ASP A 189 0.18 22.75 -15.00
CA ASP A 189 1.20 21.77 -14.65
C ASP A 189 0.53 20.62 -13.88
N GLY A 190 1.25 19.52 -13.71
CA GLY A 190 0.79 18.35 -12.99
C GLY A 190 0.76 17.09 -13.85
N PHE A 191 0.02 16.09 -13.39
CA PHE A 191 0.00 14.76 -13.99
C PHE A 191 -1.31 14.04 -13.70
N GLY A 192 -1.67 13.14 -14.60
CA GLY A 192 -2.76 12.20 -14.42
C GLY A 192 -2.31 10.78 -14.66
N GLY A 193 -3.14 9.84 -14.26
CA GLY A 193 -2.90 8.44 -14.48
C GLY A 193 -4.18 7.63 -14.52
N VAL A 194 -4.15 6.54 -15.28
CA VAL A 194 -5.17 5.51 -15.31
C VAL A 194 -4.50 4.17 -15.11
N MET A 195 -5.01 3.39 -14.16
CA MET A 195 -4.55 2.05 -13.85
C MET A 195 -5.73 1.12 -13.94
N ALA A 196 -5.57 -0.03 -14.59
CA ALA A 196 -6.62 -1.03 -14.72
C ALA A 196 -6.04 -2.40 -14.41
N PHE A 197 -6.62 -3.09 -13.43
CA PHE A 197 -6.20 -4.40 -12.98
C PHE A 197 -7.41 -5.32 -12.85
N TYR A 198 -7.26 -6.56 -13.31
CA TYR A 198 -8.19 -7.63 -12.99
C TYR A 198 -7.57 -8.44 -11.87
N ASN A 199 -8.27 -8.52 -10.73
CA ASN A 199 -7.90 -9.39 -9.62
C ASN A 199 -8.82 -10.61 -9.67
N GLU A 200 -8.22 -11.80 -9.65
CA GLU A 200 -8.89 -13.09 -9.69
C GLU A 200 -8.40 -13.91 -8.50
N TYR A 201 -9.33 -14.43 -7.71
CA TYR A 201 -9.08 -15.27 -6.56
C TYR A 201 -9.66 -16.65 -6.83
N SER A 202 -8.90 -17.69 -6.49
CA SER A 202 -9.31 -19.09 -6.58
C SER A 202 -8.85 -19.81 -5.33
N SER A 203 -9.80 -20.39 -4.59
CA SER A 203 -9.51 -21.17 -3.37
C SER A 203 -10.67 -22.10 -3.04
N GLU A 204 -10.38 -23.25 -2.42
CA GLU A 204 -11.39 -23.95 -1.63
C GLU A 204 -11.53 -23.24 -0.27
N TYR A 205 -12.69 -22.64 0.01
CA TYR A 205 -12.92 -21.86 1.23
C TYR A 205 -14.32 -22.10 1.79
N LEU A 206 -14.42 -22.41 3.08
CA LEU A 206 -15.66 -22.80 3.77
C LEU A 206 -16.39 -23.99 3.09
N ASN A 207 -15.64 -25.02 2.68
CA ASN A 207 -16.12 -26.24 2.00
C ASN A 207 -16.82 -25.97 0.65
N ALA A 208 -16.47 -24.88 -0.02
CA ALA A 208 -16.96 -24.56 -1.34
C ALA A 208 -15.85 -23.93 -2.19
N GLN A 209 -16.00 -24.07 -3.51
CA GLN A 209 -15.09 -23.44 -4.46
C GLN A 209 -15.40 -21.94 -4.52
N PHE A 210 -14.43 -21.13 -4.11
CA PHE A 210 -14.44 -19.68 -4.29
C PHE A 210 -13.63 -19.32 -5.54
N GLU A 211 -14.33 -18.88 -6.58
CA GLU A 211 -13.74 -18.35 -7.81
C GLU A 211 -14.43 -17.03 -8.16
N GLN A 212 -13.78 -15.92 -7.84
CA GLN A 212 -14.29 -14.59 -8.14
C GLN A 212 -13.18 -13.69 -8.66
N GLY A 213 -13.52 -12.83 -9.61
CA GLY A 213 -12.60 -11.83 -10.08
C GLY A 213 -13.30 -10.63 -10.70
N LYS A 214 -12.71 -9.46 -10.51
CA LYS A 214 -13.32 -8.18 -10.91
C LYS A 214 -12.26 -7.22 -11.41
N TRP A 215 -12.64 -6.44 -12.41
CA TRP A 215 -11.84 -5.31 -12.85
C TRP A 215 -11.92 -4.20 -11.82
N ASN A 216 -10.76 -3.62 -11.54
CA ASN A 216 -10.58 -2.40 -10.79
C ASN A 216 -9.85 -1.39 -11.68
N VAL A 217 -10.45 -0.21 -11.83
CA VAL A 217 -9.86 0.92 -12.55
C VAL A 217 -9.67 2.06 -11.56
N VAL A 218 -8.45 2.57 -11.48
CA VAL A 218 -8.10 3.76 -10.72
C VAL A 218 -7.74 4.85 -11.72
N ALA A 219 -8.41 5.99 -11.64
CA ALA A 219 -8.04 7.18 -12.38
C ALA A 219 -7.77 8.33 -11.41
N PHE A 220 -6.74 9.11 -11.68
CA PHE A 220 -6.47 10.29 -10.88
C PHE A 220 -5.88 11.42 -11.73
N ILE A 221 -6.05 12.64 -11.24
CA ILE A 221 -5.52 13.87 -11.80
C ILE A 221 -5.04 14.73 -10.62
N ASN A 222 -3.81 15.23 -10.72
CA ASN A 222 -3.28 16.28 -9.86
C ASN A 222 -2.88 17.42 -10.79
N ALA A 223 -3.58 18.56 -10.72
CA ALA A 223 -3.40 19.67 -11.63
C ALA A 223 -3.15 20.97 -10.88
N GLN A 224 -2.12 21.70 -11.26
CA GLN A 224 -1.87 23.06 -10.83
C GLN A 224 -2.16 24.02 -11.99
N LEU A 225 -3.00 25.03 -11.75
CA LEU A 225 -3.50 25.95 -12.76
C LEU A 225 -2.98 27.36 -12.49
N GLU A 226 -2.44 28.03 -13.51
CA GLU A 226 -2.18 29.46 -13.44
C GLU A 226 -3.43 30.23 -13.87
N LEU A 227 -4.15 30.77 -12.89
CA LEU A 227 -5.38 31.52 -13.08
C LEU A 227 -5.09 33.02 -13.26
N PRO A 228 -6.05 33.81 -13.77
CA PRO A 228 -5.93 35.27 -13.81
C PRO A 228 -5.66 35.87 -12.42
N TRP A 229 -5.13 37.10 -12.42
CA TRP A 229 -4.80 37.85 -11.20
C TRP A 229 -3.77 37.17 -10.29
N GLU A 230 -2.80 36.44 -10.87
CA GLU A 230 -1.71 35.79 -10.12
C GLU A 230 -2.20 34.77 -9.09
N VAL A 231 -3.41 34.23 -9.30
CA VAL A 231 -3.96 33.15 -8.49
C VAL A 231 -3.45 31.82 -9.04
N LYS A 232 -2.99 30.95 -8.15
CA LYS A 232 -2.71 29.54 -8.46
C LYS A 232 -3.89 28.71 -8.00
N GLY A 233 -4.42 27.90 -8.91
CA GLY A 233 -5.43 26.90 -8.60
C GLY A 233 -4.79 25.53 -8.45
N GLU A 234 -5.40 24.68 -7.63
CA GLU A 234 -5.07 23.27 -7.50
C GLU A 234 -6.35 22.44 -7.61
N VAL A 235 -6.27 21.35 -8.36
CA VAL A 235 -7.35 20.38 -8.52
C VAL A 235 -6.77 18.99 -8.35
N ASN A 236 -7.23 18.29 -7.33
CA ASN A 236 -6.92 16.89 -7.13
C ASN A 236 -8.21 16.09 -7.29
N PHE A 237 -8.15 15.03 -8.08
CA PHE A 237 -9.26 14.12 -8.30
C PHE A 237 -8.72 12.71 -8.30
N TRP A 238 -9.44 11.81 -7.62
CA TRP A 238 -9.19 10.39 -7.69
C TRP A 238 -10.53 9.66 -7.79
N TRP A 239 -10.53 8.56 -8.53
CA TRP A 239 -11.68 7.70 -8.71
C TRP A 239 -11.21 6.26 -8.79
N VAL A 240 -11.96 5.39 -8.13
CA VAL A 240 -11.81 3.94 -8.17
C VAL A 240 -13.14 3.35 -8.61
N SER A 241 -13.12 2.46 -9.60
CA SER A 241 -14.34 1.89 -10.20
C SER A 241 -15.07 0.86 -9.33
N GLY A 242 -14.57 0.58 -8.13
CA GLY A 242 -14.92 -0.63 -7.38
C GLY A 242 -14.00 -1.80 -7.75
N GLY A 243 -14.16 -2.93 -7.10
CA GLY A 243 -13.29 -4.09 -7.31
C GLY A 243 -13.59 -5.26 -6.38
N GLN A 244 -12.67 -6.22 -6.39
CA GLN A 244 -12.68 -7.40 -5.53
C GLN A 244 -11.44 -7.37 -4.64
N GLU A 245 -11.63 -7.54 -3.34
CA GLU A 245 -10.60 -7.67 -2.30
C GLU A 245 -10.98 -8.85 -1.41
N GLY A 246 -10.27 -9.98 -1.53
CA GLY A 246 -10.70 -11.24 -0.92
C GLY A 246 -12.15 -11.58 -1.24
N LEU A 247 -12.99 -11.68 -0.20
CA LEU A 247 -14.44 -11.92 -0.30
C LEU A 247 -15.26 -10.65 -0.55
N ILE A 248 -14.66 -9.48 -0.36
CA ILE A 248 -15.36 -8.19 -0.40
C ILE A 248 -15.44 -7.71 -1.85
N GLN A 249 -16.65 -7.42 -2.30
CA GLN A 249 -16.89 -6.61 -3.47
C GLN A 249 -17.16 -5.18 -3.04
N TYR A 250 -16.29 -4.26 -3.44
CA TYR A 250 -16.45 -2.85 -3.10
C TYR A 250 -16.89 -2.03 -4.30
N ASP A 251 -17.59 -0.96 -3.96
CA ASP A 251 -18.32 -0.10 -4.86
C ASP A 251 -17.43 1.03 -5.42
N PRO A 252 -17.82 1.69 -6.53
CA PRO A 252 -17.09 2.84 -7.02
C PRO A 252 -17.02 3.94 -5.96
N MET A 253 -15.85 4.58 -5.84
CA MET A 253 -15.58 5.65 -4.88
C MET A 253 -14.73 6.73 -5.55
N TYR A 254 -14.81 7.94 -5.05
CA TYR A 254 -14.06 9.08 -5.56
C TYR A 254 -13.95 10.17 -4.51
N GLY A 255 -12.96 11.02 -4.69
CA GLY A 255 -12.79 12.24 -3.91
C GLY A 255 -12.20 13.34 -4.77
N THR A 256 -12.38 14.56 -4.29
CA THR A 256 -11.92 15.79 -4.95
C THR A 256 -11.32 16.70 -3.91
N SER A 257 -10.26 17.41 -4.24
CA SER A 257 -9.80 18.57 -3.46
C SER A 257 -9.55 19.74 -4.39
N PHE A 258 -9.88 20.95 -3.92
CA PHE A 258 -9.66 22.18 -4.66
C PHE A 258 -8.87 23.17 -3.82
N GLY A 259 -7.84 23.77 -4.39
CA GLY A 259 -7.03 24.80 -3.76
C GLY A 259 -7.03 26.09 -4.57
N LEU A 260 -7.03 27.24 -3.89
CA LEU A 260 -6.74 28.53 -4.47
C LEU A 260 -5.71 29.24 -3.60
N GLN A 261 -4.61 29.68 -4.19
CA GLN A 261 -3.55 30.39 -3.50
C GLN A 261 -3.19 31.68 -4.24
N ARG A 262 -2.94 32.75 -3.50
CA ARG A 262 -2.38 33.99 -4.04
C ARG A 262 -1.36 34.61 -3.10
N ASN A 263 -0.31 35.15 -3.70
CA ASN A 263 0.67 35.95 -3.01
C ASN A 263 0.34 37.45 -3.11
N PHE A 264 0.62 38.17 -2.02
CA PHE A 264 0.44 39.61 -1.86
C PHE A 264 1.70 40.22 -1.26
N LEU A 265 1.78 41.56 -1.29
CA LEU A 265 2.88 42.32 -0.69
C LEU A 265 4.25 41.87 -1.23
N ASN A 266 4.39 41.74 -2.56
CA ASN A 266 5.60 41.22 -3.22
C ASN A 266 6.04 39.87 -2.65
N ASP A 267 5.13 38.89 -2.54
CA ASP A 267 5.35 37.56 -1.96
C ASP A 267 5.65 37.51 -0.44
N GLN A 268 5.31 38.56 0.32
CA GLN A 268 5.40 38.52 1.79
C GLN A 268 4.21 37.83 2.43
N LEU A 269 3.01 37.99 1.88
CA LEU A 269 1.80 37.38 2.41
C LEU A 269 1.26 36.40 1.39
N GLU A 270 1.15 35.15 1.78
CA GLU A 270 0.52 34.09 1.02
C GLU A 270 -0.82 33.77 1.69
N VAL A 271 -1.89 33.85 0.92
CA VAL A 271 -3.24 33.49 1.35
C VAL A 271 -3.69 32.32 0.49
N GLY A 272 -4.11 31.24 1.13
CA GLY A 272 -4.70 30.10 0.46
C GLY A 272 -6.05 29.70 1.07
N ILE A 273 -6.85 29.06 0.24
CA ILE A 273 -8.10 28.41 0.62
C ILE A 273 -8.06 27.02 -0.01
N GLU A 274 -8.34 26.00 0.78
CA GLU A 274 -8.38 24.60 0.36
C GLU A 274 -9.71 24.00 0.79
N TRP A 275 -10.32 23.23 -0.11
CA TRP A 275 -11.58 22.54 0.13
C TRP A 275 -11.41 21.06 -0.17
N ASP A 276 -11.34 20.27 0.89
CA ASP A 276 -11.13 18.83 0.85
C ASP A 276 -12.45 18.07 0.89
N ASP A 277 -12.53 17.06 0.02
CA ASP A 277 -13.67 16.19 -0.20
C ASP A 277 -15.06 16.88 -0.36
N PRO A 278 -15.21 18.05 -1.05
CA PRO A 278 -16.52 18.61 -1.36
C PRO A 278 -17.45 17.66 -2.09
N ILE A 279 -16.88 16.85 -2.98
CA ILE A 279 -17.56 15.87 -3.81
C ILE A 279 -16.86 14.53 -3.58
N VAL A 280 -17.45 13.72 -2.70
CA VAL A 280 -16.87 12.44 -2.25
C VAL A 280 -17.93 11.34 -2.20
N LYS A 281 -17.55 10.13 -2.59
CA LYS A 281 -18.28 8.89 -2.30
C LYS A 281 -17.37 7.99 -1.49
N TYR A 282 -17.81 7.62 -0.29
CA TYR A 282 -17.03 6.81 0.65
C TYR A 282 -16.98 5.32 0.26
N TRP A 283 -16.09 4.59 0.94
CA TRP A 283 -15.92 3.16 0.74
C TRP A 283 -17.17 2.40 1.23
N GLN A 284 -17.69 1.57 0.36
CA GLN A 284 -18.81 0.66 0.62
C GLN A 284 -18.44 -0.68 0.00
N GLY A 285 -18.72 -1.77 0.72
CA GLY A 285 -18.48 -3.11 0.24
C GLY A 285 -19.53 -4.08 0.75
N GLU A 286 -19.67 -5.18 0.01
CA GLU A 286 -20.56 -6.28 0.34
C GLU A 286 -19.78 -7.59 0.36
N ILE A 287 -20.23 -8.52 1.20
CA ILE A 287 -19.83 -9.92 1.16
C ILE A 287 -21.08 -10.73 0.95
N LEU A 288 -21.16 -11.37 -0.21
CA LEU A 288 -22.21 -12.32 -0.59
C LEU A 288 -21.55 -13.66 -0.88
N TYR A 289 -21.35 -14.47 0.16
CA TYR A 289 -20.66 -15.76 0.05
C TYR A 289 -21.17 -16.77 1.09
N GLN A 290 -21.55 -17.97 0.63
CA GLN A 290 -22.18 -19.01 1.46
C GLN A 290 -23.42 -18.47 2.21
N ASN A 291 -23.42 -18.56 3.54
CA ASN A 291 -24.45 -18.06 4.44
C ASN A 291 -24.23 -16.59 4.85
N MET A 292 -23.20 -15.92 4.33
CA MET A 292 -22.86 -14.54 4.68
C MET A 292 -23.48 -13.55 3.69
N ASP A 293 -24.23 -12.60 4.24
CA ASP A 293 -24.79 -11.42 3.57
C ASP A 293 -24.46 -10.20 4.44
N LEU A 294 -23.31 -9.59 4.18
CA LEU A 294 -22.76 -8.50 4.97
C LEU A 294 -22.66 -7.23 4.13
N ASN A 295 -23.12 -6.11 4.68
CA ASN A 295 -22.90 -4.79 4.13
C ASN A 295 -21.94 -4.03 5.03
N ILE A 296 -20.85 -3.55 4.44
CA ILE A 296 -19.77 -2.85 5.15
C ILE A 296 -19.71 -1.42 4.59
N GLU A 297 -19.83 -0.44 5.48
CA GLU A 297 -19.71 0.97 5.14
C GLU A 297 -18.64 1.62 6.01
N SER A 298 -17.67 2.29 5.38
CA SER A 298 -16.63 3.05 6.08
C SER A 298 -16.74 4.52 5.71
N ARG A 299 -17.07 5.36 6.68
CA ARG A 299 -17.16 6.82 6.51
C ARG A 299 -16.03 7.50 7.26
N TRP A 300 -15.19 8.24 6.52
CA TRP A 300 -14.20 9.13 7.10
C TRP A 300 -14.78 10.55 7.06
N ASP A 301 -15.15 11.11 8.21
CA ASP A 301 -15.74 12.45 8.28
C ASP A 301 -14.63 13.51 8.34
N VAL A 302 -14.28 14.12 7.19
CA VAL A 302 -13.62 15.43 7.13
C VAL A 302 -13.85 16.11 5.77
N ARG A 303 -15.09 16.53 5.50
CA ARG A 303 -15.29 17.63 4.53
C ARG A 303 -14.77 18.90 5.18
N GLU A 304 -13.63 19.38 4.73
CA GLU A 304 -12.92 20.46 5.41
C GLU A 304 -12.69 21.64 4.47
N LEU A 305 -13.00 22.85 4.96
CA LEU A 305 -12.63 24.09 4.30
C LEU A 305 -11.55 24.76 5.15
N SER A 306 -10.33 24.78 4.63
CA SER A 306 -9.15 25.31 5.28
C SER A 306 -8.77 26.67 4.69
N ILE A 307 -8.37 27.60 5.54
CA ILE A 307 -7.83 28.91 5.14
C ILE A 307 -6.43 29.05 5.73
N ASN A 308 -5.42 29.11 4.87
CA ASN A 308 -4.03 29.25 5.27
C ASN A 308 -3.50 30.67 5.04
N LEU A 309 -2.88 31.24 6.07
CA LEU A 309 -2.23 32.55 6.03
C LEU A 309 -0.76 32.39 6.39
N LYS A 310 0.14 32.72 5.47
CA LYS A 310 1.58 32.61 5.68
C LYS A 310 2.25 33.94 5.40
N TYR A 311 2.79 34.57 6.45
CA TYR A 311 3.50 35.85 6.36
C TYR A 311 5.01 35.67 6.56
N LYS A 312 5.79 36.00 5.52
CA LYS A 312 7.25 35.95 5.52
C LYS A 312 7.83 37.27 6.01
N PHE A 313 8.40 37.29 7.22
CA PHE A 313 9.10 38.43 7.81
C PHE A 313 10.63 38.20 7.86
N GLY A 314 11.43 39.26 7.69
CA GLY A 314 12.90 39.19 7.70
C GLY A 314 13.58 39.83 6.48
N ASN A 315 14.90 40.07 6.55
CA ASN A 315 15.65 40.81 5.53
C ASN A 315 15.89 39.99 4.25
N ARG A 316 15.30 40.44 3.13
CA ARG A 316 15.39 39.83 1.79
C ARG A 316 16.77 39.92 1.14
N TYR A 317 17.66 40.76 1.68
CA TYR A 317 19.00 41.04 1.13
C TYR A 317 20.14 40.42 1.92
N MET A 318 19.87 39.52 2.86
CA MET A 318 20.95 38.65 3.32
C MET A 318 21.32 37.73 2.16
N LYS A 319 22.34 38.13 1.37
CA LYS A 319 23.21 37.21 0.63
C LYS A 319 23.36 35.97 1.51
N ASN A 320 23.07 34.78 0.95
CA ASN A 320 23.40 33.50 1.55
C ASN A 320 24.72 33.65 2.30
N ARG A 321 24.63 33.82 3.63
CA ARG A 321 25.81 33.93 4.46
C ARG A 321 26.32 32.50 4.44
N GLU A 322 27.39 32.27 3.68
CA GLU A 322 28.09 30.99 3.57
C GLU A 322 27.90 30.21 4.87
N ASN A 323 27.37 28.99 4.73
CA ASN A 323 27.08 28.06 5.80
C ASN A 323 28.24 28.02 6.81
N ARG A 324 28.20 28.91 7.81
CA ARG A 324 28.98 28.74 9.03
C ARG A 324 28.33 27.57 9.71
N ARG A 325 28.90 26.39 9.49
CA ARG A 325 28.65 25.15 10.23
C ARG A 325 28.44 25.52 11.70
N ARG A 326 27.18 25.48 12.14
CA ARG A 326 26.85 25.55 13.56
C ARG A 326 27.22 24.19 14.13
N ALA A 327 28.06 24.17 15.16
CA ALA A 327 28.51 22.97 15.86
C ALA A 327 27.36 22.07 16.40
N SER A 328 26.12 22.56 16.38
CA SER A 328 24.90 21.79 16.66
C SER A 328 24.62 20.68 15.64
N SER A 329 25.03 20.82 14.37
CA SER A 329 24.76 19.78 13.36
C SER A 329 25.61 18.51 13.54
N ASP A 330 26.75 18.62 14.22
CA ASP A 330 27.62 17.47 14.50
C ASP A 330 27.17 16.69 15.75
N LEU A 331 26.43 17.33 16.66
CA LEU A 331 25.81 16.65 17.81
C LEU A 331 24.55 15.89 17.42
N GLU A 332 23.72 16.45 16.53
CA GLU A 332 22.52 15.81 16.00
C GLU A 332 22.86 14.54 15.18
N LYS A 333 23.97 14.57 14.42
CA LYS A 333 24.47 13.40 13.70
C LYS A 333 25.08 12.31 14.59
N ARG A 334 25.51 12.65 15.82
CA ARG A 334 25.99 11.66 16.80
C ARG A 334 24.86 11.07 17.65
N ALA A 335 23.71 11.74 17.74
CA ALA A 335 22.54 11.24 18.44
C ALA A 335 21.73 10.21 17.63
N ASN A 336 21.75 10.31 16.29
CA ASN A 336 21.04 9.39 15.40
C ASN A 336 21.86 8.16 14.93
N SER A 337 23.05 7.93 15.49
CA SER A 337 23.84 6.71 15.24
C SER A 337 23.86 5.78 16.46
N GLY A 338 22.78 5.78 17.23
CA GLY A 338 22.65 4.98 18.45
C GLY A 338 21.20 4.79 18.84
N ASN A 339 20.47 4.01 18.03
CA ASN A 339 19.56 2.93 18.45
C ASN A 339 18.91 2.31 17.22
#